data_AF-A0AB34JN98-F1
#
_entry.id   AF-A0AB34JN98-F1
#
_cell.length_a   1.000
_cell.length_b   1.000
_cell.length_c   1.000
_cell.angle_alpha   90.00
_cell.angle_beta   90.00
_cell.angle_gamma   90.00
#
_symmetry.space_group_name_H-M   'P 1'
#
loop_
_entity.id
_entity.type
_entity.pdbx_description
1 polymer ?
#
loop_
_entity_poly.entity_id
_entity_poly.type
_entity_poly.pdbx_seq_one_letter_code
_entity_poly.pdbx_strand_id
1 'polypeptide(L)'
;MVVPAAVWSALQLTQSSSPPLPIPLSLLRPIVGSLRVNEQRHREEVEESARLGYARAALASPPPPPLPSTRARVPPRALGLGPASPFPTDELVFTSEAPVLSAASCGAIRREAAAHIAAGGKSSFTMVETNRDANVHALPLTRRLLNRALRAGLLEWAAAAFPAAVDGAAELFVYRALVVQYDAAAGLTRQPVHRDAALLSVIISLSERGEYTAGGTWIEAMGKAIAPPQGHALLHPSALRHSGGEITSGERWVLVVFLGHEKLKFAEHGRRFKARAKEAAENGEAAEVQRLLYEGLRVCPDQPELWSDAGGYLHDRGDLSSALEHYEMAIKLNPADAHPHNNRGAALVESNAPPQFALQAFEYALSLDPYLVPAWRNIGGLLLAIGEKEAAGDVLASAPACVQADAVVASLRAAVEDESLARCHRQSLWCTCVAQRVSLSAVLERSDGNAWTRRSSSTTARMCVAVLSKP
;
A
#
# COMPACT_ATOMS: atom_id res chain seq x y z
N MET A 1 13.08 25.45 28.54
CA MET A 1 13.95 24.25 28.59
C MET A 1 14.51 24.04 27.21
N VAL A 2 15.83 24.20 27.09
CA VAL A 2 16.60 24.15 25.84
C VAL A 2 16.88 22.68 25.50
N VAL A 3 16.58 22.26 24.28
CA VAL A 3 16.96 20.92 23.77
C VAL A 3 18.46 20.95 23.42
N PRO A 4 19.28 19.96 23.83
CA PRO A 4 20.73 20.05 23.69
C PRO A 4 21.20 19.95 22.23
N ALA A 5 22.19 20.79 21.87
CA ALA A 5 22.82 20.90 20.56
C ALA A 5 23.65 19.67 20.10
N ALA A 6 23.52 18.51 20.75
CA ALA A 6 24.40 17.36 20.53
C ALA A 6 23.94 16.39 19.42
N VAL A 7 22.82 16.66 18.73
CA VAL A 7 22.32 15.81 17.63
C VAL A 7 22.86 16.25 16.26
N TRP A 8 23.55 17.38 16.16
CA TRP A 8 23.96 17.98 14.87
C TRP A 8 25.40 17.70 14.40
N SER A 9 26.19 16.92 15.14
CA SER A 9 27.65 16.84 14.88
C SER A 9 28.14 15.54 14.22
N ALA A 10 27.30 14.83 13.47
CA ALA A 10 27.76 13.73 12.63
C ALA A 10 27.17 13.86 11.22
N LEU A 11 27.69 14.82 10.44
CA LEU A 11 27.69 14.90 8.97
C LEU A 11 28.30 16.26 8.58
N GLN A 12 29.62 16.37 8.68
CA GLN A 12 30.35 17.39 7.95
C GLN A 12 30.53 16.94 6.50
N LEU A 13 30.45 17.91 5.57
CA LEU A 13 30.58 17.84 4.10
C LEU A 13 29.23 17.49 3.41
N THR A 14 28.55 18.34 2.64
CA THR A 14 28.92 19.57 1.91
C THR A 14 27.73 20.55 1.87
N GLN A 15 28.05 21.83 1.79
CA GLN A 15 27.16 22.99 1.86
C GLN A 15 26.01 22.95 0.81
N SER A 16 24.77 22.84 1.31
CA SER A 16 23.57 23.40 0.68
C SER A 16 22.92 24.28 1.73
N SER A 17 23.02 25.59 1.54
CA SER A 17 22.67 26.63 2.50
C SER A 17 21.18 26.94 2.51
N SER A 18 20.37 25.98 2.95
CA SER A 18 19.01 26.27 3.43
C SER A 18 18.62 25.21 4.47
N PRO A 19 18.39 25.58 5.74
CA PRO A 19 17.72 24.68 6.66
C PRO A 19 16.32 24.36 6.10
N PRO A 20 15.75 23.17 6.36
CA PRO A 20 14.33 22.94 6.09
C PRO A 20 13.54 24.07 6.75
N LEU A 21 12.63 24.70 5.99
CA LEU A 21 11.83 25.83 6.46
C LEU A 21 11.23 25.48 7.83
N PRO A 22 11.43 26.31 8.87
CA PRO A 22 10.89 26.04 10.19
C PRO A 22 9.36 26.07 10.10
N ILE A 23 8.72 24.94 10.43
CA ILE A 23 7.27 24.86 10.57
C ILE A 23 6.84 25.96 11.58
N PRO A 24 5.97 26.90 11.19
CA PRO A 24 5.52 27.98 12.08
C PRO A 24 5.06 27.46 13.45
N LEU A 25 5.55 28.07 14.54
CA LEU A 25 5.18 27.69 15.92
C LEU A 25 3.65 27.76 16.18
N SER A 26 2.93 28.58 15.41
CA SER A 26 1.46 28.68 15.43
C SER A 26 0.77 27.40 14.95
N LEU A 27 1.40 26.65 14.05
CA LEU A 27 0.95 25.33 13.60
C LEU A 27 1.28 24.21 14.62
N LEU A 28 2.10 24.48 15.66
CA LEU A 28 2.48 23.50 16.68
C LEU A 28 1.51 23.40 17.88
N ARG A 29 0.71 24.44 18.16
CA ARG A 29 -0.29 24.38 19.26
C ARG A 29 -1.40 23.32 19.04
N PRO A 30 -1.92 23.10 17.82
CA PRO A 30 -2.81 21.98 17.51
C PRO A 30 -2.14 20.59 17.64
N ILE A 31 -0.81 20.51 17.66
CA ILE A 31 -0.06 19.25 17.62
C ILE A 31 -0.06 18.53 18.97
N VAL A 32 -0.06 19.24 20.09
CA VAL A 32 -0.17 18.60 21.42
C VAL A 32 -1.57 18.01 21.60
N GLY A 33 -2.60 18.67 21.10
CA GLY A 33 -3.96 18.12 21.04
C GLY A 33 -4.04 16.88 20.17
N SER A 34 -3.38 16.89 19.02
CA SER A 34 -3.45 15.79 18.05
C SER A 34 -2.59 14.57 18.43
N LEU A 35 -1.47 14.78 19.13
CA LEU A 35 -0.73 13.70 19.80
C LEU A 35 -1.60 12.99 20.84
N ARG A 36 -2.37 13.74 21.64
CA ARG A 36 -3.33 13.15 22.59
C ARG A 36 -4.46 12.41 21.89
N VAL A 37 -4.97 12.91 20.76
CA VAL A 37 -5.99 12.21 19.94
C VAL A 37 -5.43 10.91 19.36
N ASN A 38 -4.18 10.89 18.89
CA ASN A 38 -3.57 9.66 18.39
C ASN A 38 -3.23 8.68 19.52
N GLU A 39 -2.77 9.15 20.67
CA GLU A 39 -2.63 8.31 21.88
C GLU A 39 -3.97 7.79 22.39
N GLN A 40 -5.04 8.56 22.22
CA GLN A 40 -6.40 8.15 22.54
C GLN A 40 -6.90 7.08 21.55
N ARG A 41 -6.72 7.29 20.23
CA ARG A 41 -7.10 6.30 19.21
C ARG A 41 -6.28 5.00 19.30
N HIS A 42 -4.98 5.08 19.55
CA HIS A 42 -4.16 3.89 19.80
C HIS A 42 -4.64 3.14 21.06
N ARG A 43 -5.04 3.86 22.11
CA ARG A 43 -5.70 3.23 23.28
C ARG A 43 -7.04 2.61 22.91
N GLU A 44 -7.85 3.26 22.08
CA GLU A 44 -9.12 2.73 21.59
C GLU A 44 -8.93 1.45 20.77
N GLU A 45 -7.90 1.36 19.91
CA GLU A 45 -7.55 0.15 19.15
C GLU A 45 -7.12 -1.00 20.09
N VAL A 46 -6.31 -0.70 21.10
CA VAL A 46 -5.92 -1.67 22.13
C VAL A 46 -7.16 -2.17 22.89
N GLU A 47 -8.07 -1.28 23.26
CA GLU A 47 -9.35 -1.64 23.90
C GLU A 47 -10.26 -2.42 22.95
N GLU A 48 -10.33 -2.07 21.67
CA GLU A 48 -11.15 -2.73 20.65
C GLU A 48 -10.72 -4.18 20.47
N SER A 49 -9.41 -4.47 20.40
CA SER A 49 -8.90 -5.84 20.40
C SER A 49 -9.47 -6.67 21.55
N ALA A 50 -9.54 -6.09 22.74
CA ALA A 50 -10.13 -6.75 23.91
C ALA A 50 -11.66 -6.91 23.78
N ARG A 51 -12.38 -5.91 23.27
CA ARG A 51 -13.84 -5.99 23.01
C ARG A 51 -14.18 -7.04 21.95
N LEU A 52 -13.33 -7.19 20.94
CA LEU A 52 -13.41 -8.25 19.93
C LEU A 52 -13.05 -9.63 20.51
N GLY A 53 -12.67 -9.70 21.80
CA GLY A 53 -12.48 -10.93 22.55
C GLY A 53 -11.15 -11.62 22.30
N TYR A 54 -10.13 -10.90 21.79
CA TYR A 54 -8.79 -11.45 21.65
C TYR A 54 -8.06 -11.48 23.00
N ALA A 55 -7.36 -12.59 23.24
CA ALA A 55 -6.51 -12.79 24.39
C ALA A 55 -5.30 -11.83 24.35
N ARG A 56 -5.14 -11.00 25.38
CA ARG A 56 -3.87 -10.27 25.64
C ARG A 56 -2.83 -11.22 26.22
N ALA A 57 -1.55 -10.92 26.08
CA ALA A 57 -0.48 -11.80 26.56
C ALA A 57 -0.40 -12.01 28.08
N ALA A 58 -1.13 -11.26 28.90
CA ALA A 58 -1.13 -11.40 30.37
C ALA A 58 -1.84 -12.68 30.89
N LEU A 59 -1.65 -13.85 30.27
CA LEU A 59 -2.58 -14.99 30.42
C LEU A 59 -2.01 -16.29 30.99
N ALA A 60 -0.75 -16.33 31.44
CA ALA A 60 -0.29 -17.38 32.35
C ALA A 60 0.86 -16.87 33.22
N SER A 61 0.88 -17.25 34.50
CA SER A 61 2.02 -17.02 35.39
C SER A 61 2.44 -18.35 36.01
N PRO A 62 3.66 -18.86 35.73
CA PRO A 62 4.65 -18.29 34.82
C PRO A 62 4.22 -18.34 33.33
N PRO A 63 4.77 -17.47 32.47
CA PRO A 63 4.50 -17.51 31.03
C PRO A 63 5.02 -18.83 30.40
N PRO A 64 4.37 -19.34 29.34
CA PRO A 64 4.88 -20.49 28.62
C PRO A 64 6.22 -20.16 27.94
N PRO A 65 7.10 -21.15 27.70
CA PRO A 65 8.30 -20.91 26.92
C PRO A 65 7.95 -20.50 25.48
N PRO A 66 8.78 -19.67 24.82
CA PRO A 66 8.59 -19.32 23.43
C PRO A 66 8.68 -20.56 22.53
N LEU A 67 7.93 -20.54 21.42
CA LEU A 67 7.94 -21.65 20.46
C LEU A 67 9.33 -21.83 19.84
N PRO A 68 9.82 -23.08 19.69
CA PRO A 68 11.02 -23.34 18.92
C PRO A 68 10.79 -22.95 17.45
N SER A 69 11.82 -22.37 16.83
CA SER A 69 11.70 -21.86 15.46
C SER A 69 13.04 -21.79 14.74
N THR A 70 12.96 -22.01 13.43
CA THR A 70 14.06 -21.74 12.50
C THR A 70 14.05 -20.27 12.09
N ARG A 71 15.22 -19.71 11.80
CA ARG A 71 15.41 -18.30 11.47
C ARG A 71 15.99 -18.16 10.08
N ALA A 72 15.55 -17.15 9.34
CA ALA A 72 16.10 -16.79 8.04
C ALA A 72 16.57 -15.33 8.02
N ARG A 73 17.73 -15.12 7.39
CA ARG A 73 18.33 -13.80 7.26
C ARG A 73 17.69 -13.01 6.12
N VAL A 74 17.36 -11.75 6.40
CA VAL A 74 16.91 -10.73 5.47
C VAL A 74 17.58 -9.40 5.85
N PRO A 75 18.21 -8.69 4.91
CA PRO A 75 18.88 -7.42 5.23
C PRO A 75 17.90 -6.40 5.84
N PRO A 76 18.24 -5.70 6.95
CA PRO A 76 17.35 -4.72 7.60
C PRO A 76 16.83 -3.62 6.66
N ARG A 77 17.62 -3.23 5.65
CA ARG A 77 17.21 -2.28 4.60
C ARG A 77 15.95 -2.71 3.85
N ALA A 78 15.64 -4.01 3.78
CA ALA A 78 14.43 -4.53 3.16
C ALA A 78 13.14 -4.09 3.86
N LEU A 79 13.22 -3.67 5.13
CA LEU A 79 12.09 -3.16 5.88
C LEU A 79 11.66 -1.76 5.42
N GLY A 80 12.54 -0.99 4.77
CA GLY A 80 12.25 0.39 4.37
C GLY A 80 12.04 1.35 5.54
N LEU A 81 12.50 0.98 6.75
CA LEU A 81 12.33 1.77 7.97
C LEU A 81 13.51 2.69 8.29
N GLY A 82 14.54 2.70 7.45
CA GLY A 82 15.74 3.51 7.67
C GLY A 82 16.50 3.15 8.96
N PRO A 83 17.35 4.07 9.46
CA PRO A 83 18.16 3.85 10.67
C PRO A 83 17.31 3.82 11.96
N ALA A 84 16.05 4.27 11.92
CA ALA A 84 15.13 4.26 13.05
C ALA A 84 14.33 2.94 13.18
N SER A 85 14.67 1.91 12.39
CA SER A 85 14.05 0.59 12.49
C SER A 85 14.14 0.02 13.91
N PRO A 86 13.03 -0.42 14.52
CA PRO A 86 13.06 -1.11 15.82
C PRO A 86 13.62 -2.54 15.70
N PHE A 87 13.92 -3.00 14.48
CA PHE A 87 14.48 -4.31 14.19
C PHE A 87 15.95 -4.17 13.75
N PRO A 88 16.93 -4.20 14.68
CA PRO A 88 18.35 -4.02 14.37
C PRO A 88 19.02 -5.32 13.87
N THR A 89 18.29 -6.43 13.81
CA THR A 89 18.79 -7.76 13.43
C THR A 89 18.57 -8.03 11.94
N ASP A 90 19.41 -8.88 11.34
CA ASP A 90 19.16 -9.45 10.01
C ASP A 90 18.32 -10.73 10.06
N GLU A 91 18.07 -11.30 11.24
CA GLU A 91 17.14 -12.42 11.43
C GLU A 91 15.70 -11.89 11.52
N LEU A 92 15.03 -11.75 10.37
CA LEU A 92 13.72 -11.10 10.28
C LEU A 92 12.57 -12.05 9.99
N VAL A 93 12.84 -13.32 9.66
CA VAL A 93 11.79 -14.28 9.31
C VAL A 93 11.97 -15.55 10.13
N PHE A 94 10.92 -15.95 10.85
CA PHE A 94 10.93 -17.07 11.77
C PHE A 94 9.84 -18.07 11.38
N THR A 95 10.16 -19.36 11.33
CA THR A 95 9.18 -20.42 11.09
C THR A 95 9.13 -21.35 12.28
N SER A 96 7.94 -21.59 12.84
CA SER A 96 7.79 -22.50 13.98
C SER A 96 8.24 -23.92 13.62
N GLU A 97 8.88 -24.60 14.57
CA GLU A 97 9.29 -26.02 14.41
C GLU A 97 8.20 -27.00 14.87
N ALA A 98 7.23 -26.50 15.63
CA ALA A 98 6.05 -27.23 16.07
C ALA A 98 4.77 -26.56 15.55
N PRO A 99 3.68 -27.33 15.35
CA PRO A 99 2.40 -26.77 14.95
C PRO A 99 1.78 -25.96 16.09
N VAL A 100 1.41 -24.72 15.78
CA VAL A 100 0.66 -23.83 16.68
C VAL A 100 -0.83 -24.21 16.73
N LEU A 101 -1.33 -24.79 15.64
CA LEU A 101 -2.68 -25.35 15.54
C LEU A 101 -2.60 -26.81 15.10
N SER A 102 -3.42 -27.67 15.70
CA SER A 102 -3.55 -29.05 15.23
C SER A 102 -4.25 -29.12 13.88
N ALA A 103 -4.01 -30.19 13.10
CA ALA A 103 -4.68 -30.43 11.83
C ALA A 103 -6.21 -30.37 11.94
N ALA A 104 -6.77 -30.93 13.02
CA ALA A 104 -8.21 -30.85 13.32
C ALA A 104 -8.69 -29.40 13.53
N SER A 105 -7.88 -28.57 14.21
CA SER A 105 -8.18 -27.14 14.39
C SER A 105 -8.13 -26.40 13.06
N CYS A 106 -7.12 -26.66 12.22
CA CYS A 106 -6.99 -26.07 10.89
C CYS A 106 -8.22 -26.41 10.02
N GLY A 107 -8.64 -27.68 9.99
CA GLY A 107 -9.84 -28.09 9.26
C GLY A 107 -11.12 -27.45 9.79
N ALA A 108 -11.24 -27.27 11.11
CA ALA A 108 -12.40 -26.61 11.72
C ALA A 108 -12.49 -25.12 11.37
N ILE A 109 -11.35 -24.41 11.40
CA ILE A 109 -11.25 -22.99 11.00
C ILE A 109 -11.66 -22.83 9.53
N ARG A 110 -11.13 -23.68 8.64
CA ARG A 110 -11.46 -23.65 7.21
C ARG A 110 -12.95 -23.81 6.96
N ARG A 111 -13.60 -24.78 7.62
CA ARG A 111 -15.05 -25.00 7.48
C ARG A 111 -15.88 -23.81 7.97
N GLU A 112 -15.53 -23.23 9.12
CA GLU A 112 -16.24 -22.06 9.65
C GLU A 112 -16.08 -20.84 8.73
N ALA A 113 -14.85 -20.56 8.29
CA ALA A 113 -14.58 -19.44 7.38
C ALA A 113 -15.26 -19.63 6.01
N ALA A 114 -15.20 -20.83 5.43
CA ALA A 114 -15.86 -21.14 4.17
C ALA A 114 -17.38 -20.96 4.27
N ALA A 115 -18.01 -21.42 5.36
CA ALA A 115 -19.44 -21.22 5.59
C ALA A 115 -19.80 -19.73 5.72
N HIS A 116 -18.97 -18.95 6.42
CA HIS A 116 -19.17 -17.51 6.56
C HIS A 116 -19.04 -16.77 5.23
N ILE A 117 -18.01 -17.08 4.43
CA ILE A 117 -17.80 -16.50 3.09
C ILE A 117 -18.96 -16.85 2.16
N ALA A 118 -19.40 -18.11 2.16
CA ALA A 118 -20.52 -18.58 1.35
C ALA A 118 -21.85 -17.88 1.71
N ALA A 119 -22.02 -17.48 2.97
CA ALA A 119 -23.17 -16.70 3.43
C ALA A 119 -23.08 -15.20 3.07
N GLY A 120 -22.09 -14.78 2.29
CA GLY A 120 -21.88 -13.38 1.90
C GLY A 120 -21.12 -12.54 2.93
N GLY A 121 -20.57 -13.19 3.97
CA GLY A 121 -19.66 -12.53 4.90
C GLY A 121 -18.39 -12.10 4.19
N LYS A 122 -18.08 -10.80 4.22
CA LYS A 122 -16.86 -10.22 3.66
C LYS A 122 -16.10 -9.51 4.77
N SER A 123 -14.77 -9.44 4.69
CA SER A 123 -14.05 -8.37 5.40
C SER A 123 -14.03 -7.09 4.55
N SER A 124 -13.89 -5.96 5.23
CA SER A 124 -13.78 -4.62 4.64
C SER A 124 -12.61 -4.45 3.66
N PHE A 125 -11.73 -5.44 3.53
CA PHE A 125 -10.51 -5.38 2.71
C PHE A 125 -10.42 -6.51 1.69
N THR A 126 -11.56 -7.15 1.36
CA THR A 126 -11.60 -8.13 0.29
C THR A 126 -11.11 -7.43 -0.99
N MET A 127 -9.85 -7.66 -1.38
CA MET A 127 -9.35 -7.24 -2.67
C MET A 127 -9.97 -8.21 -3.68
N VAL A 128 -11.16 -7.81 -4.16
CA VAL A 128 -12.20 -8.62 -4.84
C VAL A 128 -11.66 -9.49 -5.99
N GLU A 129 -10.45 -9.21 -6.46
CA GLU A 129 -9.81 -9.84 -7.61
C GLU A 129 -8.67 -10.81 -7.27
N THR A 130 -8.31 -10.98 -5.98
CA THR A 130 -7.04 -11.67 -5.62
C THR A 130 -7.18 -12.84 -4.65
N ASN A 131 -8.15 -12.79 -3.73
CA ASN A 131 -8.43 -13.82 -2.73
C ASN A 131 -9.83 -13.62 -2.12
N ARG A 132 -10.29 -14.59 -1.32
CA ARG A 132 -11.44 -14.42 -0.42
C ARG A 132 -10.96 -14.41 1.01
N ASP A 133 -11.59 -13.63 1.88
CA ASP A 133 -11.21 -13.60 3.28
C ASP A 133 -12.40 -13.37 4.22
N ALA A 134 -12.22 -13.80 5.47
CA ALA A 134 -13.17 -13.63 6.56
C ALA A 134 -12.47 -13.07 7.79
N ASN A 135 -13.11 -12.11 8.45
CA ASN A 135 -12.57 -11.53 9.67
C ASN A 135 -12.85 -12.44 10.88
N VAL A 136 -11.81 -12.75 11.65
CA VAL A 136 -11.88 -13.72 12.76
C VAL A 136 -12.86 -13.26 13.86
N HIS A 137 -13.15 -11.96 14.01
CA HIS A 137 -14.15 -11.53 14.98
C HIS A 137 -15.56 -12.06 14.68
N ALA A 138 -15.86 -12.32 13.40
CA ALA A 138 -17.12 -12.90 12.95
C ALA A 138 -17.13 -14.44 12.99
N LEU A 139 -16.00 -15.06 13.40
CA LEU A 139 -15.77 -16.51 13.43
C LEU A 139 -15.55 -16.99 14.88
N PRO A 140 -16.61 -17.24 15.65
CA PRO A 140 -16.50 -17.51 17.09
C PRO A 140 -15.65 -18.74 17.44
N LEU A 141 -15.66 -19.81 16.65
CA LEU A 141 -14.82 -20.99 16.88
C LEU A 141 -13.35 -20.66 16.58
N THR A 142 -13.08 -20.03 15.43
CA THR A 142 -11.74 -19.61 15.02
C THR A 142 -11.11 -18.68 16.05
N ARG A 143 -11.86 -17.68 16.55
CA ARG A 143 -11.40 -16.79 17.62
C ARG A 143 -11.03 -17.54 18.89
N ARG A 144 -11.82 -18.54 19.30
CA ARG A 144 -11.51 -19.39 20.47
C ARG A 144 -10.22 -20.19 20.28
N LEU A 145 -10.03 -20.79 19.09
CA LEU A 145 -8.82 -21.55 18.75
C LEU A 145 -7.59 -20.65 18.69
N LEU A 146 -7.70 -19.47 18.07
CA LEU A 146 -6.64 -18.47 18.05
C LEU A 146 -6.25 -18.03 19.47
N ASN A 147 -7.23 -17.76 20.34
CA ASN A 147 -6.96 -17.41 21.73
C ASN A 147 -6.23 -18.51 22.51
N ARG A 148 -6.46 -19.79 22.17
CA ARG A 148 -5.69 -20.90 22.74
C ARG A 148 -4.24 -20.87 22.23
N ALA A 149 -4.03 -20.66 20.94
CA ALA A 149 -2.69 -20.51 20.35
C ALA A 149 -1.91 -19.32 20.94
N LEU A 150 -2.55 -18.16 21.09
CA LEU A 150 -1.98 -16.97 21.73
C LEU A 150 -1.48 -17.27 23.15
N ARG A 151 -2.31 -17.95 23.94
CA ARG A 151 -1.97 -18.38 25.31
C ARG A 151 -0.94 -19.51 25.39
N ALA A 152 -0.78 -20.29 24.33
CA ALA A 152 0.14 -21.42 24.29
C ALA A 152 1.58 -21.03 23.91
N GLY A 153 1.87 -19.74 23.79
CA GLY A 153 3.24 -19.24 23.57
C GLY A 153 3.45 -18.52 22.23
N LEU A 154 2.41 -18.29 21.42
CA LEU A 154 2.58 -17.52 20.17
C LEU A 154 2.99 -16.07 20.42
N LEU A 155 2.47 -15.42 21.47
CA LEU A 155 2.88 -14.05 21.84
C LEU A 155 4.29 -14.04 22.47
N GLU A 156 4.62 -15.04 23.28
CA GLU A 156 5.97 -15.22 23.85
C GLU A 156 7.01 -15.46 22.75
N TRP A 157 6.67 -16.27 21.75
CA TRP A 157 7.49 -16.48 20.57
C TRP A 157 7.72 -15.18 19.79
N ALA A 158 6.67 -14.39 19.57
CA ALA A 158 6.77 -13.12 18.86
C ALA A 158 7.66 -12.10 19.58
N ALA A 159 7.54 -11.98 20.90
CA ALA A 159 8.40 -11.13 21.71
C ALA A 159 9.86 -11.63 21.71
N ALA A 160 10.07 -12.94 21.91
CA ALA A 160 11.40 -13.54 21.93
C ALA A 160 12.13 -13.47 20.58
N ALA A 161 11.40 -13.45 19.47
CA ALA A 161 11.97 -13.27 18.13
C ALA A 161 12.53 -11.86 17.91
N PHE A 162 11.96 -10.83 18.56
CA PHE A 162 12.32 -9.42 18.37
C PHE A 162 12.47 -8.65 19.70
N PRO A 163 13.41 -9.04 20.57
CA PRO A 163 13.55 -8.46 21.91
C PRO A 163 13.97 -6.98 21.92
N ALA A 164 14.49 -6.46 20.81
CA ALA A 164 14.80 -5.03 20.66
C ALA A 164 13.56 -4.18 20.29
N ALA A 165 12.53 -4.81 19.71
CA ALA A 165 11.29 -4.16 19.32
C ALA A 165 10.16 -4.37 20.36
N VAL A 166 10.24 -5.45 21.12
CA VAL A 166 9.21 -5.91 22.06
C VAL A 166 9.88 -6.33 23.37
N ASP A 167 9.66 -5.57 24.45
CA ASP A 167 10.24 -5.87 25.77
C ASP A 167 9.69 -7.19 26.35
N GLY A 168 8.45 -7.54 26.03
CA GLY A 168 7.81 -8.77 26.47
C GLY A 168 6.43 -8.97 25.85
N ALA A 169 5.94 -10.21 25.89
CA ALA A 169 4.69 -10.58 25.24
C ALA A 169 3.50 -9.73 25.70
N ALA A 170 3.47 -9.33 27.00
CA ALA A 170 2.43 -8.51 27.62
C ALA A 170 2.11 -7.21 26.86
N GLU A 171 3.03 -6.72 26.04
CA GLU A 171 2.90 -5.48 25.27
C GLU A 171 2.28 -5.72 23.88
N LEU A 172 2.10 -6.98 23.50
CA LEU A 172 1.51 -7.36 22.24
C LEU A 172 0.00 -7.56 22.37
N PHE A 173 -0.73 -7.06 21.37
CA PHE A 173 -2.16 -7.28 21.20
C PHE A 173 -2.49 -7.66 19.76
N VAL A 174 -3.61 -8.36 19.57
CA VAL A 174 -4.09 -8.69 18.22
C VAL A 174 -4.81 -7.48 17.65
N TYR A 175 -4.13 -6.75 16.78
CA TYR A 175 -4.75 -5.65 16.04
C TYR A 175 -5.87 -6.17 15.15
N ARG A 176 -5.61 -7.27 14.43
CA ARG A 176 -6.56 -7.89 13.52
C ARG A 176 -6.19 -9.35 13.27
N ALA A 177 -7.18 -10.17 12.89
CA ALA A 177 -6.93 -11.49 12.35
C ALA A 177 -7.89 -11.83 11.22
N LEU A 178 -7.39 -12.51 10.18
CA LEU A 178 -8.11 -12.86 8.96
C LEU A 178 -7.87 -14.32 8.59
N VAL A 179 -8.91 -15.02 8.13
CA VAL A 179 -8.75 -16.28 7.41
C VAL A 179 -8.80 -15.95 5.92
N VAL A 180 -7.76 -16.30 5.17
CA VAL A 180 -7.62 -15.99 3.74
C VAL A 180 -7.61 -17.29 2.92
N GLN A 181 -8.41 -17.32 1.86
CA GLN A 181 -8.50 -18.39 0.87
C GLN A 181 -7.96 -17.90 -0.48
N TYR A 182 -7.03 -18.67 -1.02
CA TYR A 182 -6.64 -18.65 -2.43
C TYR A 182 -7.27 -19.87 -3.12
N ASP A 183 -7.79 -19.66 -4.32
CA ASP A 183 -8.57 -20.64 -5.08
C ASP A 183 -8.17 -20.52 -6.55
N ALA A 184 -7.36 -21.47 -7.02
CA ALA A 184 -6.84 -21.46 -8.38
C ALA A 184 -7.95 -21.64 -9.42
N ALA A 185 -8.99 -22.40 -9.10
CA ALA A 185 -10.12 -22.63 -10.01
C ALA A 185 -10.96 -21.35 -10.19
N ALA A 186 -10.97 -20.46 -9.20
CA ALA A 186 -11.63 -19.16 -9.27
C ALA A 186 -10.71 -18.02 -9.77
N GLY A 187 -9.47 -18.30 -10.18
CA GLY A 187 -8.49 -17.28 -10.59
C GLY A 187 -7.96 -16.41 -9.43
N LEU A 188 -8.24 -16.78 -8.18
CA LEU A 188 -7.86 -16.05 -6.97
C LEU A 188 -6.53 -16.61 -6.43
N THR A 189 -5.46 -16.42 -7.21
CA THR A 189 -4.23 -17.21 -7.06
C THR A 189 -3.18 -16.58 -6.17
N ARG A 190 -3.19 -15.25 -5.99
CA ARG A 190 -2.10 -14.50 -5.34
C ARG A 190 -2.58 -13.22 -4.69
N GLN A 191 -1.78 -12.66 -3.81
CA GLN A 191 -1.92 -11.26 -3.39
C GLN A 191 -0.73 -10.45 -3.93
N PRO A 192 -0.91 -9.20 -4.39
CA PRO A 192 0.21 -8.34 -4.79
C PRO A 192 1.22 -8.14 -3.64
N VAL A 193 2.46 -7.80 -3.99
CA VAL A 193 3.47 -7.45 -2.98
C VAL A 193 3.02 -6.19 -2.23
N HIS A 194 3.00 -6.27 -0.90
CA HIS A 194 2.54 -5.22 -0.01
C HIS A 194 3.33 -5.22 1.31
N ARG A 195 2.93 -4.31 2.21
CA ARG A 195 3.36 -4.23 3.61
C ARG A 195 2.13 -4.10 4.49
N ASP A 196 2.23 -4.60 5.71
CA ASP A 196 1.16 -4.50 6.70
C ASP A 196 1.32 -3.28 7.62
N ALA A 197 0.22 -2.91 8.28
CA ALA A 197 0.14 -1.76 9.19
C ALA A 197 0.35 -2.10 10.68
N ALA A 198 0.57 -3.38 11.00
CA ALA A 198 0.89 -3.86 12.34
C ALA A 198 2.40 -3.82 12.62
N LEU A 199 2.85 -4.28 13.79
CA LEU A 199 4.27 -4.48 14.09
C LEU A 199 4.78 -5.78 13.51
N LEU A 200 4.08 -6.87 13.83
CA LEU A 200 4.43 -8.21 13.38
C LEU A 200 3.24 -8.84 12.68
N SER A 201 3.53 -9.60 11.63
CA SER A 201 2.56 -10.46 10.95
C SER A 201 2.91 -11.92 11.25
N VAL A 202 1.89 -12.68 11.66
CA VAL A 202 1.97 -14.12 11.88
C VAL A 202 1.03 -14.83 10.91
N ILE A 203 1.57 -15.69 10.06
CA ILE A 203 0.82 -16.43 9.05
C ILE A 203 0.85 -17.91 9.43
N ILE A 204 -0.30 -18.47 9.78
CA ILE A 204 -0.47 -19.87 10.13
C ILE A 204 -1.03 -20.63 8.92
N SER A 205 -0.30 -21.63 8.42
CA SER A 205 -0.77 -22.48 7.31
C SER A 205 -1.97 -23.32 7.74
N LEU A 206 -3.10 -23.23 7.03
CA LEU A 206 -4.30 -24.03 7.31
C LEU A 206 -4.50 -25.18 6.30
N SER A 207 -3.96 -25.05 5.09
CA SER A 207 -3.95 -26.14 4.09
C SER A 207 -2.72 -27.03 4.26
N GLU A 208 -2.87 -28.31 3.99
CA GLU A 208 -1.75 -29.22 3.78
C GLU A 208 -1.03 -28.90 2.46
N ARG A 209 0.28 -29.17 2.40
CA ARG A 209 1.13 -28.84 1.25
C ARG A 209 0.72 -29.59 -0.03
N GLY A 210 0.06 -30.73 0.10
CA GLY A 210 -0.46 -31.54 -1.02
C GLY A 210 -1.79 -31.03 -1.60
N GLU A 211 -2.47 -30.08 -0.95
CA GLU A 211 -3.77 -29.57 -1.42
C GLU A 211 -3.63 -28.49 -2.51
N TYR A 212 -2.41 -27.98 -2.75
CA TYR A 212 -2.15 -26.91 -3.71
C TYR A 212 -0.71 -26.96 -4.25
N THR A 213 -0.51 -26.43 -5.47
CA THR A 213 0.82 -26.33 -6.10
C THR A 213 1.35 -24.89 -6.03
N ALA A 214 2.67 -24.73 -5.82
CA ALA A 214 3.33 -23.44 -5.62
C ALA A 214 2.78 -22.63 -4.42
N GLY A 215 2.96 -21.32 -4.38
CA GLY A 215 2.48 -20.45 -3.30
C GLY A 215 3.24 -20.57 -1.98
N GLY A 216 2.69 -19.93 -0.95
CA GLY A 216 3.38 -19.63 0.30
C GLY A 216 3.32 -18.14 0.60
N THR A 217 4.04 -17.69 1.62
CA THR A 217 4.28 -16.25 1.82
C THR A 217 5.56 -15.90 1.08
N TRP A 218 5.44 -15.15 -0.01
CA TRP A 218 6.58 -14.66 -0.78
C TRP A 218 7.22 -13.49 -0.07
N ILE A 219 8.53 -13.57 0.20
CA ILE A 219 9.32 -12.49 0.80
C ILE A 219 10.21 -11.90 -0.28
N GLU A 220 9.95 -10.65 -0.65
CA GLU A 220 10.57 -10.00 -1.83
C GLU A 220 12.11 -9.99 -1.73
N ALA A 221 12.64 -9.58 -0.58
CA ALA A 221 14.08 -9.52 -0.35
C ALA A 221 14.78 -10.89 -0.32
N MET A 222 14.02 -11.99 -0.17
CA MET A 222 14.55 -13.35 -0.24
C MET A 222 14.40 -13.97 -1.63
N GLY A 223 13.58 -13.37 -2.52
CA GLY A 223 13.29 -13.92 -3.83
C GLY A 223 12.65 -15.31 -3.80
N LYS A 224 11.94 -15.66 -2.72
CA LYS A 224 11.29 -16.97 -2.57
C LYS A 224 10.04 -16.94 -1.67
N ALA A 225 9.18 -17.94 -1.87
CA ALA A 225 8.05 -18.21 -1.00
C ALA A 225 8.40 -19.19 0.12
N ILE A 226 7.85 -18.95 1.31
CA ILE A 226 7.94 -19.83 2.47
C ILE A 226 6.55 -20.41 2.73
N ALA A 227 6.45 -21.74 2.74
CA ALA A 227 5.21 -22.46 2.96
C ALA A 227 5.39 -23.45 4.11
N PRO A 228 5.18 -23.02 5.38
CA PRO A 228 5.23 -23.92 6.52
C PRO A 228 4.22 -25.06 6.39
N PRO A 229 4.47 -26.24 6.98
CA PRO A 229 3.47 -27.32 7.03
C PRO A 229 2.17 -26.86 7.70
N GLN A 230 1.09 -27.61 7.50
CA GLN A 230 -0.19 -27.28 8.13
C GLN A 230 -0.02 -27.11 9.66
N GLY A 231 -0.67 -26.10 10.22
CA GLY A 231 -0.63 -25.77 11.64
C GLY A 231 0.59 -24.97 12.08
N HIS A 232 1.65 -24.90 11.25
CA HIS A 232 2.86 -24.15 11.58
C HIS A 232 2.71 -22.68 11.20
N ALA A 233 3.48 -21.83 11.88
CA ALA A 233 3.42 -20.39 11.75
C ALA A 233 4.70 -19.82 11.14
N LEU A 234 4.53 -18.80 10.30
CA LEU A 234 5.58 -17.90 9.84
C LEU A 234 5.39 -16.56 10.54
N LEU A 235 6.45 -16.01 11.12
CA LEU A 235 6.48 -14.72 11.78
C LEU A 235 7.50 -13.80 11.09
N HIS A 236 7.11 -12.56 10.81
CA HIS A 236 8.02 -11.53 10.32
C HIS A 236 7.53 -10.12 10.70
N PRO A 237 8.40 -9.09 10.66
CA PRO A 237 7.97 -7.71 10.72
C PRO A 237 6.99 -7.39 9.60
N SER A 238 5.91 -6.69 9.94
CA SER A 238 4.90 -6.23 8.99
C SER A 238 5.44 -5.28 7.93
N ALA A 239 6.53 -4.58 8.23
CA ALA A 239 7.23 -3.68 7.31
C ALA A 239 7.92 -4.41 6.14
N LEU A 240 8.15 -5.71 6.28
CA LEU A 240 8.81 -6.51 5.26
C LEU A 240 7.91 -6.64 4.03
N ARG A 241 8.42 -6.34 2.84
CA ARG A 241 7.65 -6.52 1.59
C ARG A 241 7.39 -7.98 1.33
N HIS A 242 6.11 -8.34 1.27
CA HIS A 242 5.68 -9.72 1.11
C HIS A 242 4.37 -9.83 0.33
N SER A 243 3.99 -11.05 -0.04
CA SER A 243 2.72 -11.35 -0.70
C SER A 243 2.23 -12.76 -0.38
N GLY A 244 0.94 -13.00 -0.63
CA GLY A 244 0.43 -14.33 -0.91
C GLY A 244 0.98 -14.82 -2.24
N GLY A 245 2.00 -15.68 -2.19
CA GLY A 245 2.62 -16.25 -3.37
C GLY A 245 1.61 -17.02 -4.21
N GLU A 246 1.78 -16.94 -5.53
CA GLU A 246 0.85 -17.51 -6.50
C GLU A 246 0.73 -19.03 -6.39
N ILE A 247 -0.51 -19.52 -6.30
CA ILE A 247 -0.83 -20.94 -6.46
C ILE A 247 -1.23 -21.23 -7.91
N THR A 248 -0.79 -22.36 -8.45
CA THR A 248 -1.13 -22.78 -9.83
C THR A 248 -2.23 -23.83 -9.88
N SER A 249 -2.53 -24.49 -8.76
CA SER A 249 -3.64 -25.43 -8.62
C SER A 249 -4.07 -25.58 -7.18
N GLY A 250 -5.30 -26.04 -6.98
CA GLY A 250 -5.86 -26.36 -5.66
C GLY A 250 -6.29 -25.14 -4.85
N GLU A 251 -6.44 -25.35 -3.55
CA GLU A 251 -6.85 -24.31 -2.60
C GLU A 251 -5.85 -24.15 -1.46
N ARG A 252 -5.49 -22.89 -1.17
CA ARG A 252 -4.60 -22.55 -0.06
C ARG A 252 -5.32 -21.66 0.93
N TRP A 253 -5.33 -22.11 2.18
CA TRP A 253 -5.90 -21.40 3.31
C TRP A 253 -4.82 -21.01 4.31
N VAL A 254 -4.87 -19.77 4.80
CA VAL A 254 -4.00 -19.27 5.87
C VAL A 254 -4.80 -18.47 6.89
N LEU A 255 -4.37 -18.51 8.16
CA LEU A 255 -4.82 -17.60 9.21
C LEU A 255 -3.72 -16.55 9.41
N VAL A 256 -4.03 -15.29 9.12
CA VAL A 256 -3.12 -14.16 9.30
C VAL A 256 -3.50 -13.43 10.58
N VAL A 257 -2.52 -13.23 11.47
CA VAL A 257 -2.67 -12.54 12.75
C VAL A 257 -1.72 -11.35 12.75
N PHE A 258 -2.28 -10.17 12.95
CA PHE A 258 -1.55 -8.91 12.98
C PHE A 258 -1.35 -8.48 14.43
N LEU A 259 -0.11 -8.43 14.88
CA LEU A 259 0.24 -8.06 16.25
C LEU A 259 0.67 -6.59 16.31
N GLY A 260 -0.03 -5.82 17.13
CA GLY A 260 0.36 -4.46 17.50
C GLY A 260 1.17 -4.46 18.80
N HIS A 261 1.76 -3.31 19.14
CA HIS A 261 2.54 -3.12 20.35
C HIS A 261 2.10 -1.87 21.12
N GLU A 262 1.90 -2.01 22.42
CA GLU A 262 1.30 -0.97 23.27
C GLU A 262 2.17 0.28 23.40
N LYS A 263 3.50 0.11 23.46
CA LYS A 263 4.45 1.22 23.65
C LYS A 263 5.08 1.77 22.37
N LEU A 264 4.87 1.13 21.23
CA LEU A 264 5.61 1.49 20.01
C LEU A 264 5.03 2.77 19.44
N LYS A 265 5.63 3.89 19.86
CA LYS A 265 5.28 5.20 19.35
C LYS A 265 6.13 5.52 18.13
N PHE A 266 5.44 6.02 17.11
CA PHE A 266 5.95 6.87 16.04
C PHE A 266 6.60 6.24 14.80
N ALA A 267 7.53 5.28 14.82
CA ALA A 267 8.20 4.87 13.56
C ALA A 267 7.35 4.02 12.59
N GLU A 268 6.54 3.07 13.10
CA GLU A 268 5.59 2.32 12.26
C GLU A 268 4.33 3.11 11.88
N HIS A 269 4.21 4.34 12.40
CA HIS A 269 3.02 5.15 12.18
C HIS A 269 2.98 5.72 10.77
N GLY A 270 4.07 5.80 10.00
CA GLY A 270 4.02 6.34 8.64
C GLY A 270 3.02 5.59 7.76
N ARG A 271 3.06 4.25 7.80
CA ARG A 271 2.05 3.40 7.15
C ARG A 271 0.66 3.55 7.75
N ARG A 272 0.54 3.75 9.06
CA ARG A 272 -0.75 3.99 9.74
C ARG A 272 -1.37 5.33 9.33
N PHE A 273 -0.58 6.39 9.23
CA PHE A 273 -1.00 7.71 8.77
C PHE A 273 -1.49 7.62 7.34
N LYS A 274 -0.75 6.92 6.47
CA LYS A 274 -1.20 6.61 5.10
C LYS A 274 -2.51 5.83 5.08
N ALA A 275 -2.61 4.71 5.80
CA ALA A 275 -3.81 3.86 5.79
C ALA A 275 -5.05 4.61 6.30
N ARG A 276 -4.91 5.38 7.39
CA ARG A 276 -5.98 6.21 7.93
C ARG A 276 -6.30 7.39 7.02
N ALA A 277 -5.30 7.99 6.37
CA ALA A 277 -5.53 9.07 5.41
C ALA A 277 -6.32 8.53 4.21
N LYS A 278 -6.05 7.31 3.77
CA LYS A 278 -6.82 6.63 2.72
C LYS A 278 -8.27 6.38 3.16
N GLU A 279 -8.49 5.83 4.34
CA GLU A 279 -9.84 5.62 4.88
C GLU A 279 -10.62 6.93 5.05
N ALA A 280 -9.97 7.97 5.58
CA ALA A 280 -10.56 9.31 5.68
C ALA A 280 -10.92 9.87 4.29
N ALA A 281 -10.09 9.63 3.27
CA ALA A 281 -10.38 10.03 1.90
C ALA A 281 -11.60 9.28 1.33
N GLU A 282 -11.70 7.97 1.57
CA GLU A 282 -12.86 7.14 1.19
C GLU A 282 -14.16 7.63 1.87
N ASN A 283 -14.05 8.14 3.10
CA ASN A 283 -15.16 8.73 3.85
C ASN A 283 -15.43 10.22 3.50
N GLY A 284 -14.64 10.83 2.60
CA GLY A 284 -14.79 12.24 2.21
C GLY A 284 -14.30 13.26 3.25
N GLU A 285 -13.54 12.83 4.24
CA GLU A 285 -13.06 13.63 5.37
C GLU A 285 -11.77 14.38 5.03
N ALA A 286 -11.84 15.31 4.05
CA ALA A 286 -10.63 15.92 3.48
C ALA A 286 -9.73 16.66 4.49
N ALA A 287 -10.30 17.22 5.57
CA ALA A 287 -9.51 17.86 6.64
C ALA A 287 -8.72 16.83 7.46
N GLU A 288 -9.26 15.63 7.64
CA GLU A 288 -8.63 14.53 8.35
C GLU A 288 -7.49 13.92 7.51
N VAL A 289 -7.67 13.80 6.19
CA VAL A 289 -6.61 13.38 5.25
C VAL A 289 -5.37 14.27 5.39
N GLN A 290 -5.55 15.58 5.27
CA GLN A 290 -4.46 16.54 5.41
C GLN A 290 -3.78 16.44 6.77
N ARG A 291 -4.58 16.35 7.84
CA ARG A 291 -4.05 16.25 9.20
C ARG A 291 -3.17 15.01 9.35
N LEU A 292 -3.65 13.85 8.89
CA LEU A 292 -2.94 12.58 9.00
C LEU A 292 -1.64 12.56 8.19
N LEU A 293 -1.65 13.09 6.97
CA LEU A 293 -0.46 13.14 6.12
C LEU A 293 0.62 14.04 6.74
N TYR A 294 0.26 15.24 7.21
CA TYR A 294 1.22 16.19 7.80
C TYR A 294 1.74 15.73 9.17
N GLU A 295 0.88 15.13 9.99
CA GLU A 295 1.33 14.48 11.22
C GLU A 295 2.27 13.32 10.92
N GLY A 296 1.95 12.52 9.89
CA GLY A 296 2.81 11.43 9.41
C GLY A 296 4.17 11.92 8.99
N LEU A 297 4.26 12.98 8.18
CA LEU A 297 5.53 13.59 7.78
C LEU A 297 6.34 14.12 8.95
N ARG A 298 5.70 14.70 9.97
CA ARG A 298 6.40 15.19 11.16
C ARG A 298 6.97 14.03 11.99
N VAL A 299 6.24 12.93 12.07
CA VAL A 299 6.55 11.79 12.92
C VAL A 299 7.53 10.82 12.24
N CYS A 300 7.39 10.64 10.94
CA CYS A 300 8.15 9.73 10.08
C CYS A 300 8.69 10.49 8.86
N PRO A 301 9.58 11.49 9.04
CA PRO A 301 10.05 12.34 7.95
C PRO A 301 10.92 11.60 6.94
N ASP A 302 11.34 10.37 7.23
CA ASP A 302 12.16 9.52 6.39
C ASP A 302 11.36 8.48 5.58
N GLN A 303 10.03 8.50 5.66
CA GLN A 303 9.15 7.59 4.91
C GLN A 303 8.76 8.20 3.55
N PRO A 304 9.35 7.76 2.43
CA PRO A 304 9.14 8.35 1.10
C PRO A 304 7.68 8.28 0.65
N GLU A 305 6.96 7.21 1.01
CA GLU A 305 5.57 7.02 0.61
C GLU A 305 4.64 8.09 1.22
N LEU A 306 4.91 8.55 2.45
CA LEU A 306 4.12 9.62 3.07
C LEU A 306 4.32 10.96 2.36
N TRP A 307 5.55 11.26 1.92
CA TRP A 307 5.83 12.44 1.11
C TRP A 307 5.11 12.36 -0.23
N SER A 308 5.10 11.18 -0.87
CA SER A 308 4.35 10.97 -2.11
C SER A 308 2.84 11.11 -1.91
N ASP A 309 2.27 10.57 -0.83
CA ASP A 309 0.83 10.66 -0.57
C ASP A 309 0.41 12.11 -0.21
N ALA A 310 1.24 12.84 0.55
CA ALA A 310 1.04 14.26 0.83
C ALA A 310 1.10 15.10 -0.45
N GLY A 311 2.06 14.81 -1.34
CA GLY A 311 2.14 15.43 -2.66
C GLY A 311 0.89 15.15 -3.50
N GLY A 312 0.40 13.91 -3.50
CA GLY A 312 -0.84 13.51 -4.17
C GLY A 312 -2.06 14.27 -3.66
N TYR A 313 -2.20 14.38 -2.34
CA TYR A 313 -3.28 15.13 -1.72
C TYR A 313 -3.24 16.63 -2.09
N LEU A 314 -2.05 17.23 -2.13
CA LEU A 314 -1.88 18.64 -2.51
C LEU A 314 -2.15 18.86 -4.00
N HIS A 315 -1.72 17.91 -4.83
CA HIS A 315 -2.00 17.89 -6.27
C HIS A 315 -3.52 17.86 -6.51
N ASP A 316 -4.26 16.96 -5.86
CA ASP A 316 -5.73 16.89 -5.96
C ASP A 316 -6.46 18.17 -5.51
N ARG A 317 -5.80 19.00 -4.68
CA ARG A 317 -6.31 20.29 -4.21
C ARG A 317 -5.89 21.47 -5.11
N GLY A 318 -5.07 21.24 -6.13
CA GLY A 318 -4.53 22.25 -7.02
C GLY A 318 -3.33 23.03 -6.44
N ASP A 319 -2.81 22.65 -5.28
CA ASP A 319 -1.57 23.23 -4.74
C ASP A 319 -0.35 22.51 -5.34
N LEU A 320 -0.13 22.78 -6.63
CA LEU A 320 0.88 22.08 -7.42
C LEU A 320 2.31 22.43 -6.97
N SER A 321 2.54 23.65 -6.46
CA SER A 321 3.85 24.06 -5.96
C SER A 321 4.26 23.22 -4.76
N SER A 322 3.39 23.13 -3.74
CA SER A 322 3.66 22.30 -2.57
C SER A 322 3.72 20.82 -2.95
N ALA A 323 2.90 20.36 -3.90
CA ALA A 323 2.95 18.97 -4.37
C ALA A 323 4.32 18.60 -4.96
N LEU A 324 4.90 19.47 -5.80
CA LEU A 324 6.22 19.27 -6.39
C LEU A 324 7.31 19.15 -5.32
N GLU A 325 7.30 20.01 -4.30
CA GLU A 325 8.24 19.93 -3.17
C GLU A 325 8.15 18.58 -2.43
N HIS A 326 6.94 18.08 -2.21
CA HIS A 326 6.71 16.81 -1.52
C HIS A 326 7.14 15.61 -2.39
N TYR A 327 6.88 15.63 -3.69
CA TYR A 327 7.39 14.60 -4.59
C TYR A 327 8.93 14.61 -4.67
N GLU A 328 9.56 15.79 -4.65
CA GLU A 328 11.03 15.89 -4.62
C GLU A 328 11.62 15.31 -3.33
N MET A 329 10.96 15.51 -2.19
CA MET A 329 11.35 14.86 -0.94
C MET A 329 11.17 13.34 -1.00
N ALA A 330 10.08 12.84 -1.59
CA ALA A 330 9.86 11.41 -1.79
C ALA A 330 10.97 10.79 -2.67
N ILE A 331 11.31 11.44 -3.80
CA ILE A 331 12.39 11.05 -4.71
C ILE A 331 13.74 11.05 -4.00
N LYS A 332 14.02 12.08 -3.19
CA LYS A 332 15.28 12.18 -2.44
C LYS A 332 15.45 11.04 -1.45
N LEU A 333 14.36 10.62 -0.80
CA LEU A 333 14.36 9.54 0.18
C LEU A 333 14.40 8.16 -0.45
N ASN A 334 13.73 7.97 -1.60
CA ASN A 334 13.80 6.74 -2.38
C ASN A 334 13.88 7.02 -3.89
N PRO A 335 15.11 7.18 -4.42
CA PRO A 335 15.31 7.48 -5.85
C PRO A 335 14.95 6.33 -6.80
N ALA A 336 14.66 5.14 -6.27
CA ALA A 336 14.32 3.95 -7.05
C ALA A 336 12.81 3.70 -7.17
N ASP A 337 11.97 4.53 -6.53
CA ASP A 337 10.51 4.44 -6.67
C ASP A 337 10.04 5.23 -7.89
N ALA A 338 9.42 4.54 -8.85
CA ALA A 338 8.92 5.15 -10.07
C ALA A 338 7.69 6.06 -9.85
N HIS A 339 6.89 5.83 -8.80
CA HIS A 339 5.63 6.56 -8.60
C HIS A 339 5.80 8.06 -8.35
N PRO A 340 6.68 8.52 -7.43
CA PRO A 340 6.94 9.94 -7.23
C PRO A 340 7.42 10.67 -8.48
N HIS A 341 8.23 10.02 -9.33
CA HIS A 341 8.67 10.59 -10.61
C HIS A 341 7.50 10.80 -11.58
N ASN A 342 6.62 9.80 -11.71
CA ASN A 342 5.40 9.94 -12.50
C ASN A 342 4.49 11.05 -11.95
N ASN A 343 4.27 11.09 -10.63
CA ASN A 343 3.37 12.07 -10.03
C ASN A 343 3.92 13.50 -10.14
N ARG A 344 5.24 13.67 -10.01
CA ARG A 344 5.93 14.93 -10.29
C ARG A 344 5.73 15.36 -11.75
N GLY A 345 5.88 14.43 -12.70
CA GLY A 345 5.61 14.70 -14.12
C GLY A 345 4.17 15.19 -14.36
N ALA A 346 3.19 14.54 -13.73
CA ALA A 346 1.79 14.93 -13.84
C ALA A 346 1.53 16.34 -13.26
N ALA A 347 2.08 16.64 -12.08
CA ALA A 347 2.00 17.97 -11.48
C ALA A 347 2.69 19.06 -12.33
N LEU A 348 3.79 18.73 -13.02
CA LEU A 348 4.47 19.64 -13.94
C LEU A 348 3.59 19.96 -15.17
N VAL A 349 2.92 18.96 -15.74
CA VAL A 349 1.96 19.18 -16.84
C VAL A 349 0.83 20.11 -16.39
N GLU A 350 0.25 19.85 -15.23
CA GLU A 350 -0.87 20.66 -14.71
C GLU A 350 -0.43 22.07 -14.32
N SER A 351 0.83 22.24 -13.89
CA SER A 351 1.42 23.56 -13.62
C SER A 351 1.78 24.33 -14.88
N ASN A 352 1.52 23.76 -16.07
CA ASN A 352 1.92 24.30 -17.37
C ASN A 352 3.43 24.56 -17.45
N ALA A 353 4.23 23.72 -16.79
CA ALA A 353 5.68 23.76 -16.89
C ALA A 353 6.12 23.32 -18.30
N PRO A 354 7.33 23.71 -18.75
CA PRO A 354 7.82 23.30 -20.06
C PRO A 354 7.77 21.77 -20.25
N PRO A 355 7.14 21.25 -21.32
CA PRO A 355 6.85 19.82 -21.51
C PRO A 355 8.05 18.89 -21.33
N GLN A 356 9.25 19.35 -21.68
CA GLN A 356 10.48 18.58 -21.53
C GLN A 356 10.76 18.13 -20.09
N PHE A 357 10.35 18.91 -19.08
CA PHE A 357 10.56 18.52 -17.68
C PHE A 357 9.63 17.39 -17.24
N ALA A 358 8.38 17.41 -17.75
CA ALA A 358 7.42 16.35 -17.49
C ALA A 358 7.82 15.06 -18.23
N LEU A 359 8.19 15.16 -19.51
CA LEU A 359 8.71 14.03 -20.30
C LEU A 359 9.90 13.37 -19.61
N GLN A 360 10.90 14.15 -19.19
CA GLN A 360 12.06 13.63 -18.46
C GLN A 360 11.65 12.91 -17.16
N ALA A 361 10.68 13.42 -16.43
CA ALA A 361 10.20 12.79 -15.20
C ALA A 361 9.49 11.44 -15.49
N PHE A 362 8.66 11.37 -16.53
CA PHE A 362 7.99 10.14 -16.92
C PHE A 362 8.96 9.10 -17.51
N GLU A 363 9.89 9.51 -18.37
CA GLU A 363 10.93 8.65 -18.94
C GLU A 363 11.81 8.05 -17.84
N TYR A 364 12.17 8.86 -16.83
CA TYR A 364 12.89 8.35 -15.67
C TYR A 364 12.05 7.35 -14.86
N ALA A 365 10.76 7.63 -14.64
CA ALA A 365 9.85 6.67 -14.01
C ALA A 365 9.81 5.33 -14.77
N LEU A 366 9.77 5.36 -16.11
CA LEU A 366 9.80 4.16 -16.96
C LEU A 366 11.16 3.45 -16.96
N SER A 367 12.26 4.18 -16.79
CA SER A 367 13.58 3.57 -16.62
C SER A 367 13.69 2.76 -15.33
N LEU A 368 12.92 3.14 -14.30
CA LEU A 368 12.82 2.44 -13.02
C LEU A 368 11.79 1.29 -13.06
N ASP A 369 10.61 1.55 -13.64
CA ASP A 369 9.55 0.55 -13.85
C ASP A 369 8.97 0.64 -15.27
N PRO A 370 9.45 -0.19 -16.21
CA PRO A 370 8.95 -0.23 -17.57
C PRO A 370 7.46 -0.62 -17.70
N TYR A 371 6.86 -1.18 -16.66
CA TYR A 371 5.46 -1.64 -16.64
C TYR A 371 4.52 -0.63 -15.97
N LEU A 372 5.00 0.54 -15.57
CA LEU A 372 4.19 1.58 -14.95
C LEU A 372 3.22 2.23 -15.96
N VAL A 373 2.04 1.63 -16.10
CA VAL A 373 0.97 2.05 -17.03
C VAL A 373 0.67 3.57 -16.95
N PRO A 374 0.55 4.21 -15.77
CA PRO A 374 0.32 5.66 -15.68
C PRO A 374 1.36 6.51 -16.42
N ALA A 375 2.64 6.13 -16.40
CA ALA A 375 3.70 6.90 -17.06
C ALA A 375 3.57 6.84 -18.60
N TRP A 376 3.25 5.66 -19.16
CA TRP A 376 2.96 5.52 -20.59
C TRP A 376 1.75 6.34 -21.03
N ARG A 377 0.67 6.32 -20.25
CA ARG A 377 -0.52 7.15 -20.50
C ARG A 377 -0.17 8.63 -20.50
N ASN A 378 0.63 9.06 -19.51
CA ASN A 378 1.00 10.46 -19.35
C ASN A 378 1.92 10.97 -20.47
N ILE A 379 2.91 10.17 -20.91
CA ILE A 379 3.77 10.54 -22.05
C ILE A 379 2.95 10.63 -23.34
N GLY A 380 2.18 9.59 -23.66
CA GLY A 380 1.38 9.57 -24.89
C GLY A 380 0.36 10.71 -24.92
N GLY A 381 -0.31 10.98 -23.79
CA GLY A 381 -1.22 12.10 -23.64
C GLY A 381 -0.52 13.45 -23.83
N LEU A 382 0.63 13.67 -23.19
CA LEU A 382 1.39 14.91 -23.30
C LEU A 382 1.89 15.16 -24.73
N LEU A 383 2.46 14.16 -25.39
CA LEU A 383 2.98 14.28 -26.77
C LEU A 383 1.85 14.64 -27.76
N LEU A 384 0.70 13.97 -27.66
CA LEU A 384 -0.48 14.33 -28.46
C LEU A 384 -0.95 15.78 -28.17
N ALA A 385 -0.84 16.22 -26.91
CA ALA A 385 -1.23 17.55 -26.47
C ALA A 385 -0.38 18.66 -27.10
N ILE A 386 0.92 18.42 -27.21
CA ILE A 386 1.87 19.36 -27.80
C ILE A 386 1.99 19.20 -29.33
N GLY A 387 1.31 18.21 -29.92
CA GLY A 387 1.22 18.00 -31.36
C GLY A 387 2.24 17.02 -31.93
N GLU A 388 3.08 16.42 -31.08
CA GLU A 388 4.13 15.45 -31.44
C GLU A 388 3.53 14.04 -31.65
N LYS A 389 2.68 13.89 -32.67
CA LYS A 389 1.93 12.66 -32.93
C LYS A 389 2.84 11.47 -33.27
N GLU A 390 3.87 11.69 -34.09
CA GLU A 390 4.81 10.63 -34.51
C GLU A 390 5.54 10.07 -33.29
N ALA A 391 6.11 10.95 -32.46
CA ALA A 391 6.73 10.56 -31.20
C ALA A 391 5.76 9.84 -30.26
N ALA A 392 4.50 10.28 -30.16
CA ALA A 392 3.48 9.59 -29.37
C ALA A 392 3.23 8.16 -29.88
N GLY A 393 3.16 7.98 -31.19
CA GLY A 393 3.02 6.67 -31.85
C GLY A 393 4.19 5.75 -31.53
N ASP A 394 5.42 6.23 -31.72
CA ASP A 394 6.64 5.46 -31.49
C ASP A 394 6.76 5.02 -30.04
N VAL A 395 6.54 5.95 -29.08
CA VAL A 395 6.59 5.65 -27.65
C VAL A 395 5.53 4.60 -27.29
N LEU A 396 4.26 4.81 -27.65
CA LEU A 396 3.19 3.89 -27.27
C LEU A 396 3.30 2.52 -27.95
N ALA A 397 3.93 2.43 -29.13
CA ALA A 397 4.25 1.18 -29.79
C ALA A 397 5.41 0.43 -29.11
N SER A 398 6.34 1.15 -28.47
CA SER A 398 7.46 0.56 -27.73
C SER A 398 7.08 0.01 -26.34
N ALA A 399 5.89 0.34 -25.83
CA ALA A 399 5.42 -0.10 -24.52
C ALA A 399 5.32 -1.64 -24.42
N PRO A 400 5.51 -2.27 -23.25
CA PRO A 400 5.33 -3.73 -23.10
C PRO A 400 3.93 -4.19 -23.51
N ALA A 401 3.79 -5.40 -24.05
CA ALA A 401 2.51 -5.90 -24.57
C ALA A 401 1.35 -5.84 -23.57
N CYS A 402 1.61 -6.09 -22.28
CA CYS A 402 0.61 -5.95 -21.22
C CYS A 402 0.19 -4.50 -20.95
N VAL A 403 1.08 -3.53 -21.18
CA VAL A 403 0.77 -2.09 -21.11
C VAL A 403 -0.01 -1.67 -22.35
N GLN A 404 0.33 -2.19 -23.54
CA GLN A 404 -0.41 -1.90 -24.77
C GLN A 404 -1.88 -2.36 -24.69
N ALA A 405 -2.17 -3.41 -23.91
CA ALA A 405 -3.52 -3.91 -23.67
C ALA A 405 -4.35 -3.00 -22.74
N ASP A 406 -3.73 -2.00 -22.09
CA ASP A 406 -4.45 -1.03 -21.28
C ASP A 406 -5.39 -0.18 -22.15
N ALA A 407 -6.65 -0.04 -21.73
CA ALA A 407 -7.69 0.62 -22.53
C ALA A 407 -7.35 2.09 -22.88
N VAL A 408 -6.68 2.81 -21.98
CA VAL A 408 -6.29 4.21 -22.23
C VAL A 408 -5.11 4.27 -23.18
N VAL A 409 -4.12 3.39 -23.00
CA VAL A 409 -2.97 3.30 -23.92
C VAL A 409 -3.43 2.93 -25.33
N ALA A 410 -4.34 1.96 -25.46
CA ALA A 410 -4.96 1.59 -26.74
C ALA A 410 -5.73 2.77 -27.36
N SER A 411 -6.47 3.53 -26.56
CA SER A 411 -7.18 4.73 -27.03
C SER A 411 -6.23 5.83 -27.50
N LEU A 412 -5.11 6.06 -26.80
CA LEU A 412 -4.11 7.04 -27.19
C LEU A 412 -3.44 6.65 -28.52
N ARG A 413 -3.17 5.35 -28.72
CA ARG A 413 -2.65 4.83 -29.99
C ARG A 413 -3.64 5.05 -31.14
N ALA A 414 -4.92 4.79 -30.93
CA ALA A 414 -5.94 5.11 -31.93
C ALA A 414 -6.01 6.63 -32.23
N ALA A 415 -5.76 7.48 -31.23
CA ALA A 415 -5.72 8.93 -31.40
C ALA A 415 -4.48 9.43 -32.16
N VAL A 416 -3.41 8.64 -32.26
CA VAL A 416 -2.26 8.95 -33.14
C VAL A 416 -2.69 8.88 -34.61
N GLU A 417 -3.55 7.91 -34.95
CA GLU A 417 -4.05 7.68 -36.30
C GLU A 417 -5.25 8.59 -36.67
N ASP A 418 -6.00 9.08 -35.68
CA ASP A 418 -7.20 9.91 -35.87
C ASP A 418 -7.02 11.37 -35.39
N GLU A 419 -6.99 12.30 -36.34
CA GLU A 419 -6.79 13.72 -36.08
C GLU A 419 -7.92 14.39 -35.26
N SER A 420 -9.13 13.86 -35.30
CA SER A 420 -10.26 14.37 -34.51
C SER A 420 -10.08 14.05 -33.02
N LEU A 421 -9.58 12.85 -32.71
CA LEU A 421 -9.25 12.43 -31.35
C LEU A 421 -8.03 13.17 -30.80
N ALA A 422 -6.98 13.34 -31.62
CA ALA A 422 -5.80 14.12 -31.24
C ALA A 422 -6.17 15.58 -30.85
N ARG A 423 -7.06 16.23 -31.62
CA ARG A 423 -7.55 17.59 -31.33
C ARG A 423 -8.30 17.66 -30.00
N CYS A 424 -9.10 16.64 -29.69
CA CYS A 424 -9.82 16.54 -28.42
C CYS A 424 -8.86 16.40 -27.23
N HIS A 425 -7.83 15.55 -27.35
CA HIS A 425 -6.81 15.39 -26.32
C HIS A 425 -6.03 16.70 -26.06
N ARG A 426 -5.63 17.43 -27.11
CA ARG A 426 -5.00 18.77 -27.00
C ARG A 426 -5.82 19.75 -26.18
N GLN A 427 -7.13 19.83 -26.42
CA GLN A 427 -8.01 20.76 -25.72
C GLN A 427 -8.39 20.29 -24.32
N SER A 428 -8.41 18.98 -24.08
CA SER A 428 -8.74 18.40 -22.76
C SER A 428 -7.65 18.61 -21.72
N LEU A 429 -6.37 18.70 -22.12
CA LEU A 429 -5.27 19.03 -21.23
C LEU A 429 -5.24 20.52 -20.85
N TRP A 430 -5.86 21.38 -21.66
CA TRP A 430 -6.06 22.80 -21.35
C TRP A 430 -7.30 23.08 -20.48
N CYS A 431 -8.18 22.09 -20.33
CA CYS A 431 -9.28 22.12 -19.36
C CYS A 431 -8.90 21.28 -18.14
N THR A 432 -8.66 21.92 -17.01
CA THR A 432 -8.18 21.38 -15.71
C THR A 432 -8.94 20.19 -15.10
N CYS A 433 -9.90 19.53 -15.78
CA CYS A 433 -10.81 18.55 -15.17
C CYS A 433 -10.85 17.15 -15.80
N VAL A 434 -10.20 16.85 -16.94
CA VAL A 434 -10.61 15.66 -17.74
C VAL A 434 -9.58 14.53 -17.85
N ALA A 435 -8.28 14.80 -17.71
CA ALA A 435 -7.25 13.82 -18.09
C ALA A 435 -7.22 12.53 -17.24
N GLN A 436 -7.61 12.57 -15.95
CA GLN A 436 -7.42 11.44 -15.04
C GLN A 436 -8.66 10.56 -14.81
N ARG A 437 -9.89 11.00 -15.16
CA ARG A 437 -11.10 10.34 -14.63
C ARG A 437 -11.95 9.56 -15.62
N VAL A 438 -11.81 9.73 -16.94
CA VAL A 438 -12.64 8.96 -17.89
C VAL A 438 -11.94 8.72 -19.24
N SER A 439 -11.98 7.49 -19.74
CA SER A 439 -11.64 7.20 -21.14
C SER A 439 -12.61 7.92 -22.09
N LEU A 440 -12.11 8.68 -23.06
CA LEU A 440 -12.93 9.36 -24.08
C LEU A 440 -13.82 8.37 -24.86
N SER A 441 -13.35 7.14 -25.09
CA SER A 441 -14.13 6.05 -25.72
C SER A 441 -15.29 5.53 -24.86
N ALA A 442 -15.25 5.74 -23.55
CA ALA A 442 -16.36 5.41 -22.64
C ALA A 442 -17.44 6.51 -22.63
N VAL A 443 -17.11 7.71 -23.11
CA VAL A 443 -17.99 8.89 -23.07
C VAL A 443 -18.62 9.19 -24.42
N LEU A 444 -17.99 8.77 -25.51
CA LEU A 444 -18.41 9.09 -26.89
C LEU A 444 -18.50 7.83 -27.76
N GLU A 445 -19.38 7.86 -28.75
CA GLU A 445 -19.53 6.84 -29.78
C GLU A 445 -19.53 7.50 -31.16
N ARG A 446 -18.97 6.80 -32.17
CA ARG A 446 -18.87 7.30 -33.54
C ARG A 446 -20.09 6.81 -34.30
N SER A 447 -20.91 7.74 -34.81
CA SER A 447 -22.06 7.38 -35.65
C SER A 447 -21.64 7.22 -37.11
N ASP A 448 -22.44 6.48 -37.91
CA ASP A 448 -22.18 6.15 -39.33
C ASP A 448 -21.99 7.36 -40.27
N GLY A 449 -22.11 8.59 -39.76
CA GLY A 449 -21.93 9.85 -40.48
C GLY A 449 -20.67 10.66 -40.12
N ASN A 450 -19.62 10.04 -39.58
CA ASN A 450 -18.38 10.72 -39.11
C ASN A 450 -18.56 11.71 -37.94
N ALA A 451 -19.74 11.72 -37.29
CA ALA A 451 -20.04 12.60 -36.17
C ALA A 451 -20.02 11.84 -34.84
N TRP A 452 -19.37 12.42 -33.83
CA TRP A 452 -19.29 11.89 -32.47
C TRP A 452 -20.58 12.20 -31.69
N THR A 453 -21.19 11.18 -31.10
CA THR A 453 -22.39 11.27 -30.26
C THR A 453 -22.06 10.89 -28.81
N ARG A 454 -22.84 11.39 -27.84
CA ARG A 454 -22.58 11.13 -26.40
C ARG A 454 -23.11 9.76 -25.98
N ARG A 455 -22.30 8.99 -25.24
CA ARG A 455 -22.73 7.81 -24.45
C ARG A 455 -23.14 8.15 -23.01
N SER A 456 -22.69 9.29 -22.48
CA SER A 456 -22.90 9.71 -21.08
C SER A 456 -23.45 11.14 -21.01
N SER A 457 -24.29 11.44 -20.00
CA SER A 457 -24.90 12.76 -19.78
C SER A 457 -23.98 13.76 -19.04
N SER A 458 -22.74 13.35 -18.74
CA SER A 458 -21.76 14.15 -17.99
C SER A 458 -21.40 15.46 -18.67
N THR A 459 -21.03 16.47 -17.89
CA THR A 459 -20.55 17.78 -18.37
C THR A 459 -19.37 17.63 -19.33
N THR A 460 -18.50 16.65 -19.07
CA THR A 460 -17.36 16.24 -19.90
C THR A 460 -17.78 15.83 -21.32
N ALA A 461 -18.82 15.00 -21.44
CA ALA A 461 -19.38 14.61 -22.73
C ALA A 461 -19.92 15.81 -23.51
N ARG A 462 -20.38 16.85 -22.80
CA ARG A 462 -20.91 18.06 -23.43
C ARG A 462 -19.85 18.94 -24.07
N MET A 463 -18.75 19.15 -23.35
CA MET A 463 -17.61 19.89 -23.87
C MET A 463 -16.97 19.16 -25.05
N CYS A 464 -16.77 17.85 -24.97
CA CYS A 464 -16.13 17.09 -26.05
C CYS A 464 -16.95 17.09 -27.35
N VAL A 465 -18.28 16.87 -27.30
CA VAL A 465 -19.13 16.94 -28.51
C VAL A 465 -19.16 18.35 -29.10
N ALA A 466 -19.22 19.40 -28.27
CA ALA A 466 -19.20 20.79 -28.74
C ALA A 466 -17.87 21.16 -29.44
N VAL A 467 -16.76 20.56 -29.02
CA VAL A 467 -15.44 20.71 -29.65
C VAL A 467 -15.38 19.96 -30.98
N LEU A 468 -15.85 18.71 -31.01
CA LEU A 468 -15.81 17.84 -32.19
C LEU A 468 -16.81 18.27 -33.28
N SER A 469 -17.81 19.08 -32.93
CA SER A 469 -18.83 19.62 -33.85
C SER A 469 -18.47 21.01 -34.40
N LYS A 470 -17.33 21.60 -34.01
CA LYS A 470 -16.83 22.82 -34.64
C LYS A 470 -15.95 22.46 -35.84
N PRO A 471 -16.19 23.08 -37.02
CA PRO A 471 -15.45 22.80 -38.25
C PRO A 471 -13.93 23.01 -38.07
#